data_AF-A0A2S8FZI1-F1
#
_entry.id   AF-A0A2S8FZI1-F1
#
_cell.length_a   1.000
_cell.length_b   1.000
_cell.length_c   1.000
_cell.angle_alpha   90.00
_cell.angle_beta   90.00
_cell.angle_gamma   90.00
#
_symmetry.space_group_name_H-M   'P 1'
#
loop_
_entity.id
_entity.type
_entity.pdbx_description
1 polymer ?
#
loop_
_entity_poly.entity_id
_entity_poly.type
_entity_poly.pdbx_seq_one_letter_code
_entity_poly.pdbx_strand_id
1 'polypeptide(L)'
;MHITSFSVRIDFALVQVREFFNGVTCLGMAAVVLVAGLACPTFAEEEQPASVTEPPDLFFEIVAPRHREAARAFYHKYLSVDGLPVVASGEVADEALERTQVIVRNMLSGRPDVLERMVEDQMYLIIIGKDQKYTDMPEFRHIRNKEYMNERVRGTGGKPTSFGEENLLSLAIDRYDDESIGVHEFAHTIDGTLHSMDSTWGHRLRSVFLDAVQSGKYKGAYASSNPIEYWGEIVQSYFDCNRINNWNHGPIGDRDSLRQYDPKGFDLVESTLKIPPDNHWRYEYLTHHPTVIAPPKKFAIDPYYGKFSWAREFVIVSHSATDDQLVDTNQIIRHLFAYRHDVLKSLINRDAKLVVLGHDEKLVDLPEWESLKNAGIDPDARFVEFDPATNLIVVDGAEVTRTSDTVNRLGNPVIASMTDAFFKLTADREIDPNWENRGQEVQQYELNVTRLDKRFGEKVRNALKASRQDGLWDGVPILEDESDYLCTGVLAYFDAASATLIPKGSSKPVNNRQALQQYDPNLYEIVHELMAYQDRTDWRITEQHSGN
;
A
#
# COMPACT_ATOMS: atom_id res chain seq x y z
N MET A 1 -6.18 -42.17 -45.90
CA MET A 1 -6.10 -41.73 -47.32
C MET A 1 -5.03 -40.63 -47.35
N HIS A 2 -3.86 -40.92 -47.97
CA HIS A 2 -2.65 -40.08 -48.26
C HIS A 2 -2.15 -39.09 -47.17
N ILE A 3 -1.04 -39.27 -46.44
CA ILE A 3 0.42 -39.44 -46.71
C ILE A 3 1.12 -38.23 -47.36
N THR A 4 2.01 -37.55 -46.60
CA THR A 4 3.47 -37.28 -46.82
C THR A 4 3.97 -36.28 -45.74
N SER A 5 4.90 -36.56 -44.79
CA SER A 5 6.38 -36.80 -44.86
C SER A 5 7.20 -35.49 -44.99
N PHE A 6 8.28 -35.11 -44.26
CA PHE A 6 9.19 -35.71 -43.25
C PHE A 6 10.16 -34.63 -42.64
N SER A 7 10.75 -34.92 -41.46
CA SER A 7 12.07 -34.57 -40.79
C SER A 7 12.75 -33.18 -40.93
N VAL A 8 13.25 -32.46 -39.89
CA VAL A 8 14.15 -32.65 -38.69
C VAL A 8 15.68 -32.49 -38.94
N ARG A 9 16.33 -31.70 -38.04
CA ARG A 9 17.77 -31.51 -37.61
C ARG A 9 18.46 -30.22 -38.11
N ILE A 10 18.85 -29.24 -37.27
CA ILE A 10 19.91 -29.12 -36.21
C ILE A 10 21.33 -29.40 -36.73
N ASP A 11 22.20 -28.36 -36.82
CA ASP A 11 23.45 -28.21 -36.02
C ASP A 11 24.31 -26.96 -36.38
N PHE A 12 25.13 -26.57 -35.39
CA PHE A 12 26.11 -25.47 -35.27
C PHE A 12 27.22 -25.35 -36.33
N ALA A 13 27.79 -24.14 -36.50
CA ALA A 13 29.25 -23.93 -36.68
C ALA A 13 29.72 -22.45 -36.53
N LEU A 14 30.76 -22.25 -35.70
CA LEU A 14 31.69 -21.11 -35.63
C LEU A 14 32.60 -21.02 -36.88
N VAL A 15 33.03 -19.81 -37.29
CA VAL A 15 34.36 -19.58 -37.91
C VAL A 15 34.89 -18.15 -37.62
N GLN A 16 36.15 -18.09 -37.16
CA GLN A 16 37.03 -16.92 -36.99
C GLN A 16 37.70 -16.47 -38.30
N VAL A 17 38.08 -15.18 -38.42
CA VAL A 17 39.24 -14.66 -39.20
C VAL A 17 39.68 -13.33 -38.52
N ARG A 18 40.78 -13.16 -37.78
CA ARG A 18 42.26 -13.16 -38.01
C ARG A 18 42.82 -12.07 -38.96
N GLU A 19 43.49 -11.10 -38.32
CA GLU A 19 44.63 -10.20 -38.66
C GLU A 19 45.24 -10.15 -40.07
N PHE A 20 45.75 -8.97 -40.51
CA PHE A 20 47.20 -8.69 -40.73
C PHE A 20 47.51 -7.25 -41.28
N PHE A 21 48.33 -6.51 -40.51
CA PHE A 21 49.53 -5.66 -40.83
C PHE A 21 49.63 -4.51 -41.87
N ASN A 22 50.33 -3.45 -41.40
CA ASN A 22 51.25 -2.48 -42.04
C ASN A 22 50.67 -1.48 -43.08
N GLY A 23 50.92 -0.16 -43.04
CA GLY A 23 52.08 0.62 -42.59
C GLY A 23 52.66 1.38 -43.81
N VAL A 24 52.94 2.69 -43.66
CA VAL A 24 53.86 3.59 -44.43
C VAL A 24 53.27 4.99 -44.71
N THR A 25 54.19 5.94 -44.69
CA THR A 25 54.19 7.39 -44.43
C THR A 25 53.99 8.32 -45.66
N CYS A 26 53.59 9.56 -45.33
CA CYS A 26 53.89 10.86 -45.98
C CYS A 26 53.45 11.14 -47.43
N LEU A 27 52.63 12.18 -47.63
CA LEU A 27 53.03 13.49 -48.19
C LEU A 27 51.81 14.44 -48.27
N GLY A 28 52.03 15.72 -48.01
CA GLY A 28 50.98 16.74 -47.99
C GLY A 28 50.50 17.17 -49.37
N MET A 29 49.25 17.61 -49.43
CA MET A 29 48.78 18.63 -50.36
C MET A 29 47.57 19.33 -49.72
N ALA A 30 47.70 20.65 -49.56
CA ALA A 30 46.61 21.52 -49.18
C ALA A 30 45.58 21.57 -50.31
N ALA A 31 44.35 21.15 -50.03
CA ALA A 31 43.20 21.39 -50.88
C ALA A 31 42.22 22.27 -50.12
N VAL A 32 42.12 23.53 -50.54
CA VAL A 32 41.01 24.42 -50.24
C VAL A 32 39.78 23.82 -50.92
N VAL A 33 38.86 23.25 -50.14
CA VAL A 33 37.54 22.83 -50.61
C VAL A 33 36.50 23.76 -50.00
N LEU A 34 35.78 24.41 -50.91
CA LEU A 34 34.62 25.27 -50.70
C LEU A 34 33.60 24.59 -49.77
N VAL A 35 33.15 25.33 -48.76
CA VAL A 35 32.01 25.01 -47.90
C VAL A 35 30.75 24.94 -48.77
N ALA A 36 30.24 23.73 -49.00
CA ALA A 36 28.85 23.52 -49.38
C ALA A 36 28.12 23.08 -48.10
N GLY A 37 27.19 23.92 -47.63
CA GLY A 37 26.41 23.68 -46.43
C GLY A 37 25.59 22.40 -46.54
N LEU A 38 26.05 21.36 -45.86
CA LEU A 38 25.20 20.26 -45.43
C LEU A 38 24.74 20.63 -44.02
N ALA A 39 23.44 20.89 -43.88
CA ALA A 39 22.80 20.95 -42.58
C ALA A 39 23.01 19.59 -41.91
N CYS A 40 23.91 19.55 -40.92
CA CYS A 40 23.90 18.47 -39.94
C CYS A 40 22.54 18.51 -39.25
N PRO A 41 21.84 17.37 -39.08
CA PRO A 41 20.82 17.30 -38.05
C PRO A 41 21.55 17.61 -36.74
N THR A 42 21.15 18.68 -36.07
CA THR A 42 21.51 18.89 -34.67
C THR A 42 21.05 17.64 -33.93
N PHE A 43 22.01 16.81 -33.52
CA PHE A 43 21.77 15.85 -32.46
C PHE A 43 21.12 16.64 -31.33
N ALA A 44 19.94 16.19 -30.89
CA ALA A 44 19.33 16.67 -29.67
C ALA A 44 20.42 16.65 -28.60
N GLU A 45 20.72 17.80 -28.01
CA GLU A 45 21.49 17.82 -26.78
C GLU A 45 20.78 16.88 -25.81
N GLU A 46 21.46 15.81 -25.40
CA GLU A 46 21.08 15.09 -24.19
C GLU A 46 21.06 16.13 -23.09
N GLU A 47 19.84 16.54 -22.71
CA GLU A 47 19.60 17.42 -21.57
C GLU A 47 20.30 16.78 -20.37
N GLN A 48 21.32 17.46 -19.83
CA GLN A 48 21.95 17.02 -18.58
C GLN A 48 20.83 16.85 -17.55
N PRO A 49 20.79 15.73 -16.79
CA PRO A 49 19.77 15.54 -15.77
C PRO A 49 19.77 16.76 -14.84
N ALA A 50 18.60 17.33 -14.60
CA ALA A 50 18.47 18.52 -13.77
C ALA A 50 18.99 18.20 -12.37
N SER A 51 20.14 18.79 -12.00
CA SER A 51 20.73 18.59 -10.69
C SER A 51 19.92 19.32 -9.62
N VAL A 52 19.73 18.70 -8.45
CA VAL A 52 19.15 19.36 -7.29
C VAL A 52 20.04 20.52 -6.84
N THR A 53 19.43 21.68 -6.56
CA THR A 53 20.10 22.93 -6.17
C THR A 53 19.37 23.60 -5.00
N GLU A 54 19.91 24.69 -4.47
CA GLU A 54 19.17 25.56 -3.55
C GLU A 54 18.07 26.34 -4.29
N PRO A 55 16.90 26.60 -3.68
CA PRO A 55 15.82 27.33 -4.35
C PRO A 55 16.25 28.77 -4.72
N PRO A 56 16.07 29.19 -5.99
CA PRO A 56 16.38 30.57 -6.39
C PRO A 56 15.38 31.56 -5.77
N ASP A 57 15.79 32.82 -5.59
CA ASP A 57 14.93 33.87 -5.04
C ASP A 57 13.59 34.02 -5.76
N LEU A 58 13.59 33.81 -7.08
CA LEU A 58 12.40 33.87 -7.93
C LEU A 58 11.33 32.84 -7.53
N PHE A 59 11.70 31.67 -7.00
CA PHE A 59 10.74 30.70 -6.49
C PHE A 59 9.96 31.29 -5.30
N PHE A 60 10.63 31.96 -4.38
CA PHE A 60 9.95 32.49 -3.19
C PHE A 60 8.98 33.63 -3.53
N GLU A 61 9.15 34.30 -4.67
CA GLU A 61 8.20 35.31 -5.13
C GLU A 61 6.83 34.72 -5.50
N ILE A 62 6.78 33.47 -6.00
CA ILE A 62 5.52 32.77 -6.33
C ILE A 62 4.82 32.18 -5.09
N VAL A 63 5.56 31.95 -3.99
CA VAL A 63 4.98 31.54 -2.72
C VAL A 63 4.14 32.68 -2.13
N ALA A 64 2.93 32.37 -1.68
CA ALA A 64 2.01 33.37 -1.16
C ALA A 64 2.65 34.15 0.00
N PRO A 65 2.45 35.48 0.11
CA PRO A 65 3.19 36.34 1.05
C PRO A 65 3.15 35.87 2.51
N ARG A 66 2.03 35.28 2.96
CA ARG A 66 1.86 34.76 4.32
C ARG A 66 2.71 33.52 4.64
N HIS A 67 3.22 32.82 3.63
CA HIS A 67 4.06 31.62 3.77
C HIS A 67 5.52 31.86 3.37
N ARG A 68 5.80 32.91 2.59
CA ARG A 68 7.11 33.17 1.97
C ARG A 68 8.32 33.10 2.91
N GLU A 69 8.30 33.82 4.02
CA GLU A 69 9.43 33.81 4.97
C GLU A 69 9.64 32.43 5.60
N ALA A 70 8.55 31.73 5.93
CA ALA A 70 8.64 30.37 6.44
C ALA A 70 9.17 29.41 5.35
N ALA A 71 8.77 29.59 4.10
CA ALA A 71 9.28 28.83 2.96
C ALA A 71 10.77 29.07 2.73
N ARG A 72 11.25 30.32 2.80
CA ARG A 72 12.68 30.68 2.69
C ARG A 72 13.54 30.01 3.78
N ALA A 73 12.99 29.85 4.97
CA ALA A 73 13.68 29.22 6.09
C ALA A 73 13.60 27.68 6.07
N PHE A 74 12.70 27.09 5.27
CA PHE A 74 12.39 25.67 5.31
C PHE A 74 12.89 24.90 4.08
N TYR A 75 12.70 25.46 2.88
CA TYR A 75 13.07 24.81 1.63
C TYR A 75 14.54 25.08 1.31
N HIS A 76 15.28 23.99 1.12
CA HIS A 76 16.73 23.99 0.83
C HIS A 76 17.08 23.16 -0.42
N LYS A 77 16.10 22.48 -1.01
CA LYS A 77 16.25 21.70 -2.22
C LYS A 77 15.26 22.16 -3.27
N TYR A 78 15.74 22.24 -4.51
CA TYR A 78 15.01 22.70 -5.67
C TYR A 78 15.41 21.91 -6.90
N LEU A 79 14.41 21.51 -7.69
CA LEU A 79 14.56 20.97 -9.03
C LEU A 79 13.49 21.61 -9.92
N SER A 80 13.83 21.90 -11.18
CA SER A 80 12.87 22.42 -12.16
C SER A 80 12.47 21.32 -13.14
N VAL A 81 11.17 21.15 -13.36
CA VAL A 81 10.62 20.32 -14.43
C VAL A 81 10.08 21.24 -15.51
N ASP A 82 10.96 21.62 -16.45
CA ASP A 82 10.64 22.49 -17.59
C ASP A 82 9.94 23.80 -17.15
N GLY A 83 10.42 24.39 -16.05
CA GLY A 83 9.87 25.61 -15.44
C GLY A 83 8.96 25.38 -14.24
N LEU A 84 8.42 24.17 -14.04
CA LEU A 84 7.61 23.82 -12.86
C LEU A 84 8.53 23.54 -11.65
N PRO A 85 8.47 24.33 -10.57
CA PRO A 85 9.30 24.11 -9.39
C PRO A 85 8.89 22.86 -8.60
N VAL A 86 9.89 22.07 -8.20
CA VAL A 86 9.80 21.05 -7.15
C VAL A 86 10.70 21.49 -6.01
N VAL A 87 10.16 21.62 -4.79
CA VAL A 87 10.95 22.02 -3.62
C VAL A 87 10.81 21.06 -2.45
N ALA A 88 11.85 20.98 -1.63
CA ALA A 88 11.85 20.17 -0.44
C ALA A 88 12.76 20.77 0.64
N SER A 89 12.58 20.32 1.88
CA SER A 89 13.52 20.62 2.95
C SER A 89 14.87 19.91 2.74
N GLY A 90 15.89 20.32 3.49
CA GLY A 90 17.24 19.76 3.34
C GLY A 90 17.37 18.27 3.72
N GLU A 91 16.42 17.70 4.47
CA GLU A 91 16.47 16.29 4.89
C GLU A 91 15.89 15.30 3.89
N VAL A 92 15.11 15.77 2.92
CA VAL A 92 14.52 14.95 1.85
C VAL A 92 15.63 14.49 0.89
N ALA A 93 15.63 13.22 0.48
CA ALA A 93 16.59 12.69 -0.48
C ALA A 93 16.48 13.36 -1.87
N ASP A 94 17.61 13.58 -2.55
CA ASP A 94 17.63 14.21 -3.89
C ASP A 94 16.85 13.35 -4.90
N GLU A 95 16.96 12.04 -4.74
CA GLU A 95 16.27 11.02 -5.52
C GLU A 95 14.74 11.21 -5.50
N ALA A 96 14.17 11.79 -4.44
CA ALA A 96 12.74 12.07 -4.39
C ALA A 96 12.32 13.21 -5.35
N LEU A 97 13.17 14.24 -5.49
CA LEU A 97 12.96 15.32 -6.45
C LEU A 97 13.12 14.81 -7.89
N GLU A 98 14.14 13.98 -8.13
CA GLU A 98 14.37 13.33 -9.42
C GLU A 98 13.21 12.40 -9.80
N ARG A 99 12.71 11.62 -8.83
CA ARG A 99 11.55 10.75 -9.04
C ARG A 99 10.28 11.55 -9.37
N THR A 100 10.11 12.71 -8.72
CA THR A 100 9.01 13.64 -9.03
C THR A 100 9.11 14.13 -10.48
N GLN A 101 10.31 14.49 -10.95
CA GLN A 101 10.53 14.86 -12.36
C GLN A 101 10.12 13.75 -13.32
N VAL A 102 10.52 12.49 -13.03
CA VAL A 102 10.14 11.33 -13.86
C VAL A 102 8.62 11.19 -13.95
N ILE A 103 7.91 11.27 -12.82
CA ILE A 103 6.45 11.16 -12.80
C ILE A 103 5.80 12.28 -13.63
N VAL A 104 6.17 13.53 -13.38
CA VAL A 104 5.60 14.70 -14.07
C VAL A 104 5.83 14.63 -15.58
N ARG A 105 7.07 14.39 -16.01
CA ARG A 105 7.43 14.33 -17.44
C ARG A 105 6.68 13.22 -18.17
N ASN A 106 6.54 12.04 -17.55
CA ASN A 106 5.85 10.94 -18.20
C ASN A 106 4.33 11.18 -18.27
N MET A 107 3.71 11.65 -17.18
CA MET A 107 2.27 11.92 -17.14
C MET A 107 1.85 13.02 -18.14
N LEU A 108 2.72 13.99 -18.42
CA LEU A 108 2.47 15.11 -19.34
C LEU A 108 3.21 15.01 -20.68
N SER A 109 3.80 13.85 -21.01
CA SER A 109 4.57 13.67 -22.25
C SER A 109 3.76 13.95 -23.53
N GLY A 110 2.43 13.80 -23.49
CA GLY A 110 1.51 14.17 -24.57
C GLY A 110 0.86 15.55 -24.44
N ARG A 111 1.13 16.29 -23.35
CA ARG A 111 0.46 17.55 -22.97
C ARG A 111 1.45 18.62 -22.45
N PRO A 112 2.45 19.04 -23.26
CA PRO A 112 3.33 20.15 -22.87
C PRO A 112 2.56 21.46 -22.64
N ASP A 113 1.41 21.64 -23.29
CA ASP A 113 0.51 22.78 -23.10
C ASP A 113 -0.05 22.87 -21.66
N VAL A 114 -0.29 21.72 -21.02
CA VAL A 114 -0.75 21.67 -19.62
C VAL A 114 0.38 22.06 -18.68
N LEU A 115 1.60 21.59 -18.94
CA LEU A 115 2.78 21.95 -18.13
C LEU A 115 3.08 23.45 -18.25
N GLU A 116 3.07 24.00 -19.47
CA GLU A 116 3.22 25.45 -19.71
C GLU A 116 2.18 26.24 -18.92
N ARG A 117 0.91 25.81 -18.95
CA ARG A 117 -0.14 26.48 -18.19
C ARG A 117 0.07 26.39 -16.68
N MET A 118 0.54 25.26 -16.15
CA MET A 118 0.91 25.14 -14.74
C MET A 118 2.00 26.14 -14.34
N VAL A 119 3.00 26.36 -15.21
CA VAL A 119 4.06 27.35 -14.99
C VAL A 119 3.51 28.78 -15.02
N GLU A 120 2.65 29.11 -15.99
CA GLU A 120 1.97 30.42 -16.07
C GLU A 120 1.12 30.72 -14.83
N ASP A 121 0.39 29.71 -14.34
CA ASP A 121 -0.40 29.78 -13.12
C ASP A 121 0.47 29.74 -11.85
N GLN A 122 1.80 29.75 -12.01
CA GLN A 122 2.82 29.74 -10.95
C GLN A 122 2.62 28.57 -9.98
N MET A 123 2.23 27.40 -10.49
CA MET A 123 2.14 26.17 -9.74
C MET A 123 3.52 25.74 -9.22
N TYR A 124 3.56 25.00 -8.13
CA TYR A 124 4.77 24.36 -7.63
C TYR A 124 4.42 23.11 -6.84
N LEU A 125 5.39 22.19 -6.79
CA LEU A 125 5.29 20.89 -6.15
C LEU A 125 6.18 20.90 -4.90
N ILE A 126 5.73 20.24 -3.84
CA ILE A 126 6.48 20.10 -2.58
C ILE A 126 6.61 18.63 -2.20
N ILE A 127 7.73 18.26 -1.58
CA ILE A 127 7.93 16.91 -1.05
C ILE A 127 7.94 16.98 0.48
N ILE A 128 7.07 16.17 1.09
CA ILE A 128 7.00 15.98 2.52
C ILE A 128 7.96 14.84 2.89
N GLY A 129 9.01 15.15 3.66
CA GLY A 129 9.98 14.15 4.09
C GLY A 129 9.37 13.02 4.89
N LYS A 130 9.98 11.84 4.86
CA LYS A 130 9.50 10.59 5.49
C LYS A 130 9.38 10.65 7.02
N ASP A 131 10.05 11.63 7.63
CA ASP A 131 10.02 11.93 9.07
C ASP A 131 9.32 13.26 9.39
N GLN A 132 8.79 13.95 8.36
CA GLN A 132 8.03 15.19 8.48
C GLN A 132 6.53 14.92 8.51
N LYS A 133 5.78 15.85 9.10
CA LYS A 133 4.31 15.86 9.09
C LYS A 133 3.79 16.82 8.02
N TYR A 134 2.55 16.60 7.58
CA TYR A 134 1.89 17.50 6.63
C TYR A 134 1.88 18.97 7.11
N THR A 135 1.63 19.20 8.39
CA THR A 135 1.61 20.55 8.97
C THR A 135 2.97 21.18 9.20
N ASP A 136 4.07 20.45 8.97
CA ASP A 136 5.41 21.03 9.00
C ASP A 136 5.69 21.85 7.74
N MET A 137 4.95 21.58 6.65
CA MET A 137 5.05 22.36 5.42
C MET A 137 4.61 23.81 5.67
N PRO A 138 5.40 24.80 5.22
CA PRO A 138 5.09 26.23 5.37
C PRO A 138 3.66 26.61 4.99
N GLU A 139 3.12 25.99 3.94
CA GLU A 139 1.79 26.24 3.37
C GLU A 139 0.66 25.73 4.26
N PHE A 140 0.90 24.66 5.04
CA PHE A 140 -0.12 23.94 5.80
C PHE A 140 -0.03 24.12 7.32
N ARG A 141 0.98 24.85 7.82
CA ARG A 141 1.21 25.08 9.27
C ARG A 141 0.04 25.68 10.08
N HIS A 142 -0.93 26.29 9.40
CA HIS A 142 -2.10 26.95 10.00
C HIS A 142 -3.43 26.25 9.69
N ILE A 143 -3.38 25.02 9.15
CA ILE A 143 -4.59 24.24 8.92
C ILE A 143 -5.28 23.90 10.24
N ARG A 144 -6.61 23.79 10.19
CA ARG A 144 -7.41 23.31 11.32
C ARG A 144 -7.22 21.80 11.48
N ASN A 145 -7.47 21.27 12.68
CA ASN A 145 -7.40 19.84 13.00
C ASN A 145 -6.07 19.20 12.59
N LYS A 146 -4.95 19.73 13.09
CA LYS A 146 -3.60 19.35 12.68
C LYS A 146 -3.34 17.86 12.87
N GLU A 147 -3.80 17.30 13.97
CA GLU A 147 -3.65 15.89 14.32
C GLU A 147 -4.35 15.00 13.28
N TYR A 148 -5.61 15.33 12.96
CA TYR A 148 -6.38 14.65 11.90
C TYR A 148 -5.67 14.74 10.55
N MET A 149 -5.20 15.93 10.16
CA MET A 149 -4.51 16.13 8.88
C MET A 149 -3.19 15.37 8.82
N ASN A 150 -2.42 15.36 9.90
CA ASN A 150 -1.14 14.64 9.97
C ASN A 150 -1.32 13.12 9.98
N GLU A 151 -2.41 12.60 10.55
CA GLU A 151 -2.76 11.18 10.46
C GLU A 151 -3.24 10.79 9.05
N ARG A 152 -3.85 11.73 8.33
CA ARG A 152 -4.53 11.45 7.07
C ARG A 152 -3.64 11.66 5.84
N VAL A 153 -2.80 12.69 5.84
CA VAL A 153 -2.29 13.26 4.58
C VAL A 153 -0.79 13.08 4.44
N ARG A 154 -0.40 12.46 3.32
CA ARG A 154 0.98 12.46 2.81
C ARG A 154 1.09 13.03 1.40
N GLY A 155 -0.02 13.47 0.81
CA GLY A 155 -0.04 14.17 -0.45
C GLY A 155 -1.38 14.90 -0.63
N THR A 156 -1.36 15.97 -1.43
CA THR A 156 -2.55 16.75 -1.77
C THR A 156 -2.40 17.40 -3.13
N GLY A 157 -3.41 17.28 -3.97
CA GLY A 157 -3.55 18.05 -5.21
C GLY A 157 -3.76 19.54 -4.95
N GLY A 158 -3.42 20.36 -5.96
CA GLY A 158 -3.65 21.81 -5.93
C GLY A 158 -2.36 22.62 -5.85
N LYS A 159 -2.42 23.82 -5.28
CA LYS A 159 -1.31 24.79 -5.21
C LYS A 159 -0.89 25.09 -3.77
N PRO A 160 0.24 24.53 -3.28
CA PRO A 160 1.10 23.56 -3.97
C PRO A 160 0.48 22.16 -4.01
N THR A 161 1.00 21.34 -4.92
CA THR A 161 0.79 19.90 -4.90
C THR A 161 1.83 19.29 -3.98
N SER A 162 1.46 18.30 -3.15
CA SER A 162 2.40 17.66 -2.23
C SER A 162 2.48 16.15 -2.42
N PHE A 163 3.67 15.59 -2.19
CA PHE A 163 3.96 14.16 -2.27
C PHE A 163 4.76 13.69 -1.05
N GLY A 164 4.52 12.46 -0.60
CA GLY A 164 5.30 11.83 0.46
C GLY A 164 6.60 11.25 -0.09
N GLU A 165 7.74 11.61 0.51
CA GLU A 165 9.05 11.06 0.14
C GLU A 165 9.07 9.53 0.18
N GLU A 166 8.47 8.94 1.22
CA GLU A 166 8.40 7.49 1.39
C GLU A 166 7.65 6.79 0.26
N ASN A 167 6.63 7.43 -0.31
CA ASN A 167 5.86 6.88 -1.43
C ASN A 167 6.59 7.05 -2.76
N LEU A 168 7.17 8.24 -3.01
CA LEU A 168 8.00 8.47 -4.19
C LEU A 168 9.13 7.44 -4.29
N LEU A 169 9.78 7.16 -3.16
CA LEU A 169 10.92 6.25 -3.11
C LEU A 169 10.57 4.79 -2.80
N SER A 170 9.28 4.45 -2.69
CA SER A 170 8.81 3.10 -2.34
C SER A 170 9.49 2.54 -1.08
N LEU A 171 9.68 3.37 -0.05
CA LEU A 171 10.33 2.96 1.20
C LEU A 171 9.45 1.97 1.99
N ALA A 172 10.05 1.09 2.79
CA ALA A 172 9.33 0.14 3.66
C ALA A 172 8.43 0.78 4.73
N ILE A 173 8.55 2.10 4.90
CA ILE A 173 7.75 2.91 5.81
C ILE A 173 6.71 3.75 5.07
N ASP A 174 6.30 3.30 3.89
CA ASP A 174 5.20 3.88 3.13
C ASP A 174 3.86 3.26 3.55
N ARG A 175 2.91 4.10 3.95
CA ARG A 175 1.54 3.66 4.25
C ARG A 175 0.72 3.45 2.97
N TYR A 176 1.21 3.98 1.86
CA TYR A 176 0.65 3.93 0.52
C TYR A 176 1.40 2.93 -0.39
N ASP A 177 2.03 1.91 0.21
CA ASP A 177 3.03 1.01 -0.39
C ASP A 177 2.63 0.17 -1.62
N ASP A 178 1.39 0.29 -2.07
CA ASP A 178 0.78 -0.40 -3.21
C ASP A 178 -0.01 0.55 -4.11
N GLU A 179 0.21 1.87 -3.99
CA GLU A 179 -0.25 2.89 -4.91
C GLU A 179 0.79 4.01 -5.07
N SER A 180 0.65 4.83 -6.12
CA SER A 180 1.40 6.09 -6.21
C SER A 180 0.51 7.29 -5.87
N ILE A 181 0.73 7.86 -4.68
CA ILE A 181 0.15 9.15 -4.29
C ILE A 181 0.71 10.27 -5.18
N GLY A 182 1.97 10.15 -5.60
CA GLY A 182 2.57 11.07 -6.59
C GLY A 182 1.73 11.19 -7.86
N VAL A 183 1.33 10.06 -8.45
CA VAL A 183 0.47 10.02 -9.64
C VAL A 183 -0.94 10.53 -9.32
N HIS A 184 -1.53 10.11 -8.19
CA HIS A 184 -2.88 10.53 -7.79
C HIS A 184 -3.01 12.04 -7.62
N GLU A 185 -2.14 12.63 -6.80
CA GLU A 185 -2.22 14.05 -6.45
C GLU A 185 -1.80 14.95 -7.63
N PHE A 186 -0.90 14.47 -8.48
CA PHE A 186 -0.58 15.17 -9.71
C PHE A 186 -1.73 15.08 -10.73
N ALA A 187 -2.50 13.98 -10.76
CA ALA A 187 -3.71 13.90 -11.56
C ALA A 187 -4.75 14.96 -11.14
N HIS A 188 -4.94 15.21 -9.85
CA HIS A 188 -5.78 16.32 -9.36
C HIS A 188 -5.28 17.69 -9.83
N THR A 189 -3.97 17.85 -9.93
CA THR A 189 -3.34 19.09 -10.38
C THR A 189 -3.53 19.28 -11.89
N ILE A 190 -3.47 18.20 -12.67
CA ILE A 190 -3.87 18.18 -14.09
C ILE A 190 -5.35 18.54 -14.24
N ASP A 191 -6.25 17.92 -13.44
CA ASP A 191 -7.69 18.22 -13.44
C ASP A 191 -7.97 19.72 -13.20
N GLY A 192 -7.36 20.29 -12.15
CA GLY A 192 -7.49 21.71 -11.84
C GLY A 192 -6.98 22.62 -12.96
N THR A 193 -5.87 22.25 -13.60
CA THR A 193 -5.31 23.00 -14.73
C THR A 193 -6.23 22.94 -15.95
N LEU A 194 -6.76 21.76 -16.28
CA LEU A 194 -7.66 21.55 -17.41
C LEU A 194 -8.95 22.36 -17.27
N HIS A 195 -9.49 22.53 -16.06
CA HIS A 195 -10.64 23.41 -15.82
C HIS A 195 -10.40 24.87 -16.26
N SER A 196 -9.14 25.32 -16.28
CA SER A 196 -8.76 26.68 -16.71
C SER A 196 -8.50 26.79 -18.22
N MET A 197 -8.29 25.66 -18.90
CA MET A 197 -7.91 25.58 -20.32
C MET A 197 -9.08 25.14 -21.22
N ASP A 198 -9.95 24.28 -20.71
CA ASP A 198 -11.06 23.67 -21.45
C ASP A 198 -12.34 23.71 -20.62
N SER A 199 -13.26 24.59 -21.01
CA SER A 199 -14.56 24.76 -20.34
C SER A 199 -15.47 23.53 -20.41
N THR A 200 -15.18 22.56 -21.28
CA THR A 200 -15.95 21.32 -21.40
C THR A 200 -15.46 20.21 -20.47
N TRP A 201 -14.23 20.34 -19.95
CA TRP A 201 -13.55 19.28 -19.19
C TRP A 201 -14.38 18.76 -18.01
N GLY A 202 -14.82 19.65 -17.12
CA GLY A 202 -15.61 19.26 -15.94
C GLY A 202 -16.92 18.56 -16.28
N HIS A 203 -17.54 18.89 -17.43
CA HIS A 203 -18.73 18.19 -17.91
C HIS A 203 -18.41 16.79 -18.43
N ARG A 204 -17.31 16.62 -19.17
CA ARG A 204 -16.86 15.31 -19.67
C ARG A 204 -16.53 14.37 -18.51
N LEU A 205 -15.71 14.83 -17.57
CA LEU A 205 -15.34 14.06 -16.37
C LEU A 205 -16.58 13.64 -15.56
N ARG A 206 -17.46 14.60 -15.24
CA ARG A 206 -18.69 14.31 -14.50
C ARG A 206 -19.60 13.32 -15.23
N SER A 207 -19.71 13.42 -16.55
CA SER A 207 -20.55 12.50 -17.33
C SER A 207 -20.04 11.07 -17.27
N VAL A 208 -18.73 10.87 -17.42
CA VAL A 208 -18.11 9.53 -17.36
C VAL A 208 -18.21 8.96 -15.94
N PHE A 209 -17.93 9.76 -14.92
CA PHE A 209 -18.10 9.37 -13.52
C PHE A 209 -19.53 8.90 -13.22
N LEU A 210 -20.55 9.68 -13.62
CA LEU A 210 -21.94 9.32 -13.37
C LEU A 210 -22.34 8.02 -14.07
N ASP A 211 -21.86 7.79 -15.29
CA ASP A 211 -22.08 6.53 -16.03
C ASP A 211 -21.48 5.33 -15.29
N ALA A 212 -20.24 5.47 -14.80
CA ALA A 212 -19.57 4.42 -14.05
C ALA A 212 -20.34 4.06 -12.77
N VAL A 213 -20.69 5.05 -11.94
CA VAL A 213 -21.41 4.84 -10.69
C VAL A 213 -22.83 4.31 -10.92
N GLN A 214 -23.56 4.82 -11.92
CA GLN A 214 -24.90 4.31 -12.27
C GLN A 214 -24.87 2.86 -12.78
N SER A 215 -23.75 2.43 -13.36
CA SER A 215 -23.52 1.05 -13.78
C SER A 215 -23.08 0.14 -12.63
N GLY A 216 -23.06 0.63 -11.39
CA GLY A 216 -22.66 -0.13 -10.21
C GLY A 216 -21.15 -0.33 -10.05
N LYS A 217 -20.33 0.37 -10.87
CA LYS A 217 -18.87 0.29 -10.76
C LYS A 217 -18.38 1.02 -9.50
N TYR A 218 -17.22 0.60 -9.00
CA TYR A 218 -16.54 1.22 -7.85
C TYR A 218 -17.37 1.27 -6.56
N LYS A 219 -18.41 0.45 -6.42
CA LYS A 219 -19.29 0.44 -5.24
C LYS A 219 -18.46 0.28 -3.95
N GLY A 220 -18.55 1.28 -3.07
CA GLY A 220 -17.83 1.30 -1.79
C GLY A 220 -16.34 1.66 -1.89
N ALA A 221 -15.82 1.88 -3.10
CA ALA A 221 -14.45 2.34 -3.34
C ALA A 221 -14.38 3.88 -3.38
N TYR A 222 -13.18 4.41 -3.14
CA TYR A 222 -12.89 5.83 -3.06
C TYR A 222 -13.19 6.56 -4.37
N ALA A 223 -12.92 5.90 -5.49
CA ALA A 223 -13.27 6.33 -6.85
C ALA A 223 -14.78 6.61 -7.05
N SER A 224 -15.68 6.05 -6.23
CA SER A 224 -17.12 6.33 -6.33
C SER A 224 -17.56 7.58 -5.56
N SER A 225 -16.67 8.18 -4.76
CA SER A 225 -17.04 9.24 -3.82
C SER A 225 -17.42 10.54 -4.53
N ASN A 226 -16.67 10.95 -5.55
CA ASN A 226 -16.93 12.13 -6.35
C ASN A 226 -16.10 12.11 -7.65
N PRO A 227 -16.39 12.99 -8.64
CA PRO A 227 -15.70 13.00 -9.92
C PRO A 227 -14.19 13.28 -9.84
N ILE A 228 -13.72 14.01 -8.83
CA ILE A 228 -12.30 14.38 -8.68
C ILE A 228 -11.51 13.15 -8.25
N GLU A 229 -11.96 12.43 -7.22
CA GLU A 229 -11.32 11.18 -6.78
C GLU A 229 -11.42 10.09 -7.83
N TYR A 230 -12.55 10.00 -8.53
CA TYR A 230 -12.68 9.13 -9.69
C TYR A 230 -11.57 9.36 -10.72
N TRP A 231 -11.27 10.62 -11.05
CA TRP A 231 -10.18 10.96 -11.96
C TRP A 231 -8.81 10.50 -11.45
N GLY A 232 -8.47 10.80 -10.19
CA GLY A 232 -7.21 10.36 -9.58
C GLY A 232 -7.01 8.85 -9.66
N GLU A 233 -8.04 8.09 -9.29
CA GLU A 233 -8.02 6.62 -9.24
C GLU A 233 -7.91 5.96 -10.62
N ILE A 234 -8.67 6.46 -11.61
CA ILE A 234 -8.55 5.91 -12.98
C ILE A 234 -7.23 6.30 -13.63
N VAL A 235 -6.64 7.45 -13.29
CA VAL A 235 -5.30 7.83 -13.77
C VAL A 235 -4.23 6.95 -13.12
N GLN A 236 -4.30 6.68 -11.82
CA GLN A 236 -3.41 5.69 -11.18
C GLN A 236 -3.54 4.32 -11.84
N SER A 237 -4.76 3.86 -12.11
CA SER A 237 -4.99 2.58 -12.78
C SER A 237 -4.41 2.61 -14.20
N TYR A 238 -4.58 3.71 -14.93
CA TYR A 238 -4.01 3.88 -16.27
C TYR A 238 -2.47 3.81 -16.28
N PHE A 239 -1.80 4.16 -15.19
CA PHE A 239 -0.35 4.07 -15.04
C PHE A 239 0.11 2.85 -14.21
N ASP A 240 -0.76 1.89 -13.91
CA ASP A 240 -0.43 0.66 -13.17
C ASP A 240 0.02 0.86 -11.71
N CYS A 241 -0.49 1.90 -11.06
CA CYS A 241 -0.15 2.21 -9.69
C CYS A 241 -1.38 2.53 -8.82
N ASN A 242 -2.53 1.91 -9.11
CA ASN A 242 -3.67 1.98 -8.20
C ASN A 242 -3.69 0.79 -7.24
N ARG A 243 -4.02 1.08 -5.98
CA ARG A 243 -4.23 0.08 -4.95
C ARG A 243 -5.54 -0.67 -5.24
N ILE A 244 -5.58 -1.95 -4.88
CA ILE A 244 -6.76 -2.80 -5.11
C ILE A 244 -7.25 -3.51 -3.86
N ASN A 245 -8.54 -3.88 -3.88
CA ASN A 245 -9.15 -4.91 -3.05
C ASN A 245 -9.02 -4.71 -1.53
N ASN A 246 -9.06 -3.47 -1.06
CA ASN A 246 -9.08 -3.13 0.37
C ASN A 246 -10.35 -2.35 0.78
N TRP A 247 -10.38 -1.81 2.01
CA TRP A 247 -11.56 -1.17 2.62
C TRP A 247 -12.16 -0.06 1.75
N ASN A 248 -11.34 0.68 1.01
CA ASN A 248 -11.75 1.80 0.16
C ASN A 248 -11.27 1.70 -1.31
N HIS A 249 -10.72 0.59 -1.79
CA HIS A 249 -10.30 0.44 -3.19
C HIS A 249 -10.99 -0.73 -3.90
N GLY A 250 -11.25 -0.54 -5.19
CA GLY A 250 -11.90 -1.51 -6.06
C GLY A 250 -10.94 -2.59 -6.59
N PRO A 251 -11.37 -3.38 -7.59
CA PRO A 251 -10.58 -4.50 -8.10
C PRO A 251 -9.56 -4.13 -9.19
N ILE A 252 -9.51 -2.88 -9.64
CA ILE A 252 -8.67 -2.46 -10.77
C ILE A 252 -7.42 -1.71 -10.30
N GLY A 253 -6.26 -2.18 -10.74
CA GLY A 253 -4.95 -1.63 -10.36
C GLY A 253 -4.11 -1.17 -11.53
N ASP A 254 -4.45 -1.65 -12.74
CA ASP A 254 -3.64 -1.50 -13.94
C ASP A 254 -4.44 -1.10 -15.19
N ARG A 255 -3.72 -0.66 -16.22
CA ARG A 255 -4.28 -0.10 -17.45
C ARG A 255 -5.20 -1.09 -18.16
N ASP A 256 -4.85 -2.37 -18.14
CA ASP A 256 -5.56 -3.40 -18.88
C ASP A 256 -6.85 -3.79 -18.15
N SER A 257 -6.82 -3.82 -16.81
CA SER A 257 -7.99 -3.97 -15.96
C SER A 257 -8.92 -2.76 -16.04
N LEU A 258 -8.39 -1.53 -16.11
CA LEU A 258 -9.18 -0.31 -16.34
C LEU A 258 -9.91 -0.36 -17.68
N ARG A 259 -9.21 -0.73 -18.77
CA ARG A 259 -9.82 -0.83 -20.10
C ARG A 259 -10.97 -1.83 -20.14
N GLN A 260 -10.87 -2.93 -19.40
CA GLN A 260 -11.90 -3.96 -19.34
C GLN A 260 -13.07 -3.57 -18.43
N TYR A 261 -12.78 -3.07 -17.24
CA TYR A 261 -13.77 -2.76 -16.22
C TYR A 261 -14.49 -1.44 -16.51
N ASP A 262 -13.73 -0.40 -16.87
CA ASP A 262 -14.25 0.93 -17.17
C ASP A 262 -13.69 1.54 -18.47
N PRO A 263 -14.13 1.03 -19.64
CA PRO A 263 -13.62 1.49 -20.93
C PRO A 263 -13.84 2.99 -21.18
N LYS A 264 -14.92 3.60 -20.66
CA LYS A 264 -15.14 5.05 -20.80
C LYS A 264 -14.19 5.86 -19.93
N GLY A 265 -13.85 5.37 -18.74
CA GLY A 265 -12.80 5.93 -17.90
C GLY A 265 -11.43 5.83 -18.58
N PHE A 266 -11.10 4.66 -19.14
CA PHE A 266 -9.90 4.47 -19.96
C PHE A 266 -9.83 5.48 -21.11
N ASP A 267 -10.89 5.60 -21.92
CA ASP A 267 -10.95 6.51 -23.06
C ASP A 267 -10.85 7.98 -22.63
N LEU A 268 -11.40 8.34 -21.46
CA LEU A 268 -11.28 9.68 -20.89
C LEU A 268 -9.81 10.01 -20.58
N VAL A 269 -9.07 9.10 -19.93
CA VAL A 269 -7.65 9.30 -19.62
C VAL A 269 -6.83 9.38 -20.91
N GLU A 270 -7.00 8.40 -21.81
CA GLU A 270 -6.29 8.31 -23.09
C GLU A 270 -6.44 9.59 -23.92
N SER A 271 -7.69 10.05 -24.12
CA SER A 271 -7.98 11.24 -24.92
C SER A 271 -7.56 12.56 -24.25
N THR A 272 -7.38 12.56 -22.93
CA THR A 272 -6.99 13.74 -22.16
C THR A 272 -5.47 13.89 -22.10
N LEU A 273 -4.75 12.81 -21.80
CA LEU A 273 -3.29 12.84 -21.67
C LEU A 273 -2.58 12.74 -23.03
N LYS A 274 -3.25 12.23 -24.07
CA LYS A 274 -2.75 12.22 -25.46
C LYS A 274 -1.31 11.70 -25.58
N ILE A 275 -0.93 10.75 -24.73
CA ILE A 275 0.41 10.17 -24.72
C ILE A 275 0.54 9.32 -25.99
N PRO A 276 1.55 9.52 -26.83
CA PRO A 276 1.76 8.69 -28.00
C PRO A 276 1.97 7.21 -27.60
N PRO A 277 1.50 6.22 -28.38
CA PRO A 277 1.67 4.80 -28.07
C PRO A 277 3.11 4.39 -27.76
N ASP A 278 4.09 4.94 -28.48
CA ASP A 278 5.51 4.65 -28.28
C ASP A 278 6.07 5.21 -26.95
N ASN A 279 5.33 6.12 -26.31
CA ASN A 279 5.68 6.77 -25.05
C ASN A 279 4.73 6.34 -23.91
N HIS A 280 3.98 5.25 -24.08
CA HIS A 280 3.10 4.71 -23.05
C HIS A 280 3.88 4.25 -21.81
N TRP A 281 4.09 5.18 -20.88
CA TRP A 281 4.75 4.92 -19.62
C TRP A 281 3.86 4.07 -18.70
N ARG A 282 4.48 3.15 -17.95
CA ARG A 282 3.86 2.39 -16.86
C ARG A 282 4.68 2.67 -15.60
N TYR A 283 4.02 2.91 -14.48
CA TYR A 283 4.68 3.21 -13.22
C TYR A 283 5.42 1.97 -12.74
N GLU A 284 6.72 2.10 -12.48
CA GLU A 284 7.54 1.04 -11.91
C GLU A 284 7.91 1.40 -10.47
N TYR A 285 7.47 0.60 -9.52
CA TYR A 285 7.88 0.75 -8.12
C TYR A 285 9.40 0.56 -7.99
N LEU A 286 10.07 1.38 -7.19
CA LEU A 286 11.51 1.20 -6.93
C LEU A 286 11.77 -0.04 -6.07
N THR A 287 10.77 -0.46 -5.31
CA THR A 287 10.81 -1.65 -4.46
C THR A 287 9.39 -2.16 -4.31
N HIS A 288 9.21 -3.48 -4.47
CA HIS A 288 7.92 -4.14 -4.24
C HIS A 288 7.77 -4.50 -2.76
N HIS A 289 6.58 -4.25 -2.20
CA HIS A 289 6.25 -4.53 -0.80
C HIS A 289 5.39 -5.79 -0.66
N PRO A 290 5.42 -6.47 0.51
CA PRO A 290 6.16 -6.09 1.72
C PRO A 290 7.66 -6.41 1.63
N THR A 291 8.45 -5.65 2.39
CA THR A 291 9.91 -5.87 2.52
C THR A 291 10.33 -6.02 3.98
N VAL A 292 11.53 -6.55 4.17
CA VAL A 292 12.20 -6.64 5.48
C VAL A 292 13.43 -5.75 5.46
N ILE A 293 13.53 -4.87 6.45
CA ILE A 293 14.64 -3.94 6.64
C ILE A 293 15.12 -3.97 8.09
N ALA A 294 16.23 -3.30 8.38
CA ALA A 294 16.58 -2.98 9.77
C ALA A 294 15.56 -1.99 10.36
N PRO A 295 15.20 -2.10 11.66
CA PRO A 295 14.23 -1.20 12.27
C PRO A 295 14.61 0.28 12.12
N PRO A 296 13.73 1.11 11.54
CA PRO A 296 13.97 2.54 11.45
C PRO A 296 13.99 3.19 12.83
N LYS A 297 14.94 4.12 13.05
CA LYS A 297 15.15 4.78 14.35
C LYS A 297 13.90 5.44 14.93
N LYS A 298 13.02 5.95 14.06
CA LYS A 298 11.78 6.65 14.45
C LYS A 298 10.82 5.80 15.28
N PHE A 299 10.90 4.47 15.17
CA PHE A 299 10.04 3.55 15.90
C PHE A 299 10.59 3.16 17.29
N ALA A 300 11.81 3.62 17.65
CA ALA A 300 12.44 3.32 18.93
C ALA A 300 12.45 1.82 19.30
N ILE A 301 12.58 0.96 18.29
CA ILE A 301 12.63 -0.49 18.47
C ILE A 301 13.93 -0.88 19.19
N ASP A 302 13.82 -1.80 20.15
CA ASP A 302 14.97 -2.31 20.89
C ASP A 302 16.03 -2.89 19.92
N PRO A 303 17.33 -2.55 20.06
CA PRO A 303 18.39 -3.03 19.17
C PRO A 303 18.54 -4.56 19.09
N TYR A 304 17.95 -5.30 20.03
CA TYR A 304 17.82 -6.75 19.93
C TYR A 304 17.12 -7.16 18.63
N TYR A 305 16.05 -6.46 18.24
CA TYR A 305 15.34 -6.74 17.00
C TYR A 305 16.15 -6.20 15.82
N GLY A 306 16.69 -7.10 15.00
CA GLY A 306 17.48 -6.76 13.82
C GLY A 306 16.65 -6.60 12.54
N LYS A 307 15.40 -7.08 12.56
CA LYS A 307 14.51 -7.13 11.39
C LYS A 307 13.18 -6.44 11.67
N PHE A 308 12.67 -5.78 10.66
CA PHE A 308 11.44 -4.98 10.69
C PHE A 308 10.67 -5.12 9.38
N SER A 309 9.36 -5.28 9.49
CA SER A 309 8.41 -5.13 8.39
C SER A 309 7.20 -4.32 8.87
N TRP A 310 6.51 -3.66 7.94
CA TRP A 310 5.42 -2.74 8.25
C TRP A 310 4.15 -3.11 7.49
N ALA A 311 3.17 -3.68 8.19
CA ALA A 311 1.94 -4.17 7.61
C ALA A 311 0.84 -3.12 7.75
N ARG A 312 0.69 -2.24 6.75
CA ARG A 312 -0.31 -1.14 6.79
C ARG A 312 -0.21 -0.36 8.10
N GLU A 313 0.98 0.14 8.40
CA GLU A 313 1.29 0.86 9.64
C GLU A 313 1.46 -0.01 10.91
N PHE A 314 1.16 -1.30 10.88
CA PHE A 314 1.39 -2.21 12.01
C PHE A 314 2.82 -2.77 12.03
N VAL A 315 3.46 -2.75 13.21
CA VAL A 315 4.87 -3.10 13.38
C VAL A 315 5.05 -4.60 13.56
N ILE A 316 5.90 -5.19 12.70
CA ILE A 316 6.37 -6.58 12.80
C ILE A 316 7.88 -6.55 12.99
N VAL A 317 8.38 -7.26 13.99
CA VAL A 317 9.82 -7.32 14.29
C VAL A 317 10.30 -8.74 14.52
N SER A 318 11.60 -8.95 14.34
CA SER A 318 12.27 -10.20 14.73
C SER A 318 13.75 -9.98 14.98
N HIS A 319 14.35 -10.85 15.79
CA HIS A 319 15.81 -10.99 15.86
C HIS A 319 16.32 -11.96 14.79
N SER A 320 15.72 -13.16 14.70
CA SER A 320 16.31 -14.30 13.98
C SER A 320 15.39 -15.05 13.02
N ALA A 321 14.09 -14.71 12.92
CA ALA A 321 13.20 -15.29 11.92
C ALA A 321 13.67 -14.96 10.49
N THR A 322 13.31 -15.80 9.52
CA THR A 322 13.64 -15.57 8.10
C THR A 322 12.86 -14.38 7.54
N ASP A 323 13.36 -13.79 6.45
CA ASP A 323 12.65 -12.66 5.82
C ASP A 323 11.29 -13.10 5.28
N ASP A 324 11.21 -14.31 4.70
CA ASP A 324 9.95 -14.93 4.25
C ASP A 324 8.92 -15.02 5.38
N GLN A 325 9.33 -15.40 6.59
CA GLN A 325 8.41 -15.47 7.74
C GLN A 325 7.83 -14.10 8.11
N LEU A 326 8.62 -13.02 7.99
CA LEU A 326 8.12 -11.66 8.22
C LEU A 326 7.23 -11.18 7.07
N VAL A 327 7.59 -11.50 5.83
CA VAL A 327 6.80 -11.19 4.62
C VAL A 327 5.43 -11.87 4.70
N ASP A 328 5.39 -13.17 5.01
CA ASP A 328 4.15 -13.93 5.16
C ASP A 328 3.30 -13.37 6.31
N THR A 329 3.93 -13.07 7.45
CA THR A 329 3.23 -12.42 8.57
C THR A 329 2.61 -11.09 8.16
N ASN A 330 3.35 -10.27 7.39
CA ASN A 330 2.85 -8.99 6.88
C ASN A 330 1.65 -9.21 5.94
N GLN A 331 1.78 -10.08 4.95
CA GLN A 331 0.69 -10.39 4.02
C GLN A 331 -0.56 -10.92 4.73
N ILE A 332 -0.40 -11.81 5.71
CA ILE A 332 -1.53 -12.32 6.51
C ILE A 332 -2.24 -11.18 7.24
N ILE A 333 -1.51 -10.26 7.86
CA ILE A 333 -2.10 -9.08 8.52
C ILE A 333 -2.81 -8.17 7.51
N ARG A 334 -2.19 -7.90 6.35
CA ARG A 334 -2.81 -7.11 5.27
C ARG A 334 -4.14 -7.71 4.82
N HIS A 335 -4.19 -9.04 4.64
CA HIS A 335 -5.39 -9.76 4.20
C HIS A 335 -6.46 -9.83 5.30
N LEU A 336 -6.06 -10.17 6.54
CA LEU A 336 -6.98 -10.23 7.68
C LEU A 336 -7.72 -8.91 7.87
N PHE A 337 -7.02 -7.78 7.72
CA PHE A 337 -7.58 -6.43 7.88
C PHE A 337 -7.86 -5.71 6.57
N ALA A 338 -7.90 -6.41 5.42
CA ALA A 338 -8.08 -5.80 4.10
C ALA A 338 -9.30 -4.88 4.05
N TYR A 339 -10.40 -5.28 4.69
CA TYR A 339 -11.65 -4.51 4.76
C TYR A 339 -11.96 -3.95 6.16
N ARG A 340 -11.07 -4.15 7.13
CA ARG A 340 -11.25 -3.80 8.54
C ARG A 340 -10.04 -3.06 9.11
N HIS A 341 -9.53 -2.09 8.36
CA HIS A 341 -8.40 -1.28 8.80
C HIS A 341 -8.72 -0.45 10.05
N ASP A 342 -10.00 -0.13 10.30
CA ASP A 342 -10.48 0.43 11.57
C ASP A 342 -10.12 -0.44 12.79
N VAL A 343 -10.16 -1.76 12.62
CA VAL A 343 -9.81 -2.72 13.66
C VAL A 343 -8.29 -2.77 13.86
N LEU A 344 -7.52 -2.84 12.77
CA LEU A 344 -6.05 -2.80 12.83
C LEU A 344 -5.55 -1.51 13.47
N LYS A 345 -6.17 -0.37 13.14
CA LYS A 345 -5.84 0.94 13.72
C LYS A 345 -5.99 0.97 15.23
N SER A 346 -6.86 0.14 15.81
CA SER A 346 -6.97 0.08 17.25
C SER A 346 -5.79 -0.59 17.96
N LEU A 347 -5.06 -1.46 17.25
CA LEU A 347 -3.80 -2.02 17.71
C LEU A 347 -2.65 -1.01 17.47
N ILE A 348 -2.61 -0.40 16.28
CA ILE A 348 -1.61 0.62 15.92
C ILE A 348 -1.63 1.79 16.91
N ASN A 349 -2.81 2.30 17.25
CA ASN A 349 -2.96 3.45 18.15
C ASN A 349 -2.55 3.16 19.61
N ARG A 350 -2.23 1.89 19.94
CA ARG A 350 -1.66 1.48 21.24
C ARG A 350 -0.17 1.16 21.16
N ASP A 351 0.46 1.41 20.01
CA ASP A 351 1.84 1.02 19.73
C ASP A 351 2.05 -0.49 19.89
N ALA A 352 1.02 -1.29 19.55
CA ALA A 352 1.14 -2.74 19.58
C ALA A 352 2.07 -3.23 18.48
N LYS A 353 2.83 -4.29 18.79
CA LYS A 353 3.74 -4.94 17.84
C LYS A 353 3.64 -6.45 17.90
N LEU A 354 3.96 -7.08 16.78
CA LEU A 354 4.08 -8.53 16.68
C LEU A 354 5.54 -8.93 16.48
N VAL A 355 6.01 -9.83 17.35
CA VAL A 355 7.33 -10.46 17.26
C VAL A 355 7.18 -11.82 16.57
N VAL A 356 7.91 -12.02 15.49
CA VAL A 356 8.07 -13.34 14.87
C VAL A 356 9.30 -14.00 15.49
N LEU A 357 9.08 -14.99 16.34
CA LEU A 357 10.13 -15.67 17.08
C LEU A 357 10.87 -16.64 16.14
N GLY A 358 12.20 -16.49 16.02
CA GLY A 358 13.00 -17.40 15.20
C GLY A 358 13.09 -18.81 15.80
N HIS A 359 13.56 -19.77 15.01
CA HIS A 359 13.56 -21.20 15.38
C HIS A 359 14.30 -21.48 16.70
N ASP A 360 15.49 -20.92 16.85
CA ASP A 360 16.36 -21.12 18.03
C ASP A 360 16.14 -20.08 19.13
N GLU A 361 15.30 -19.08 18.86
CA GLU A 361 15.00 -17.98 19.78
C GLU A 361 13.95 -18.40 20.81
N LYS A 362 14.11 -17.92 22.05
CA LYS A 362 13.18 -18.18 23.16
C LYS A 362 12.58 -16.89 23.69
N LEU A 363 11.44 -17.00 24.38
CA LEU A 363 10.82 -15.84 25.05
C LEU A 363 11.75 -15.21 26.09
N VAL A 364 12.62 -16.00 26.72
CA VAL A 364 13.61 -15.51 27.70
C VAL A 364 14.69 -14.61 27.11
N ASP A 365 14.85 -14.63 25.78
CA ASP A 365 15.82 -13.81 25.06
C ASP A 365 15.26 -12.44 24.70
N LEU A 366 13.93 -12.27 24.76
CA LEU A 366 13.25 -11.03 24.39
C LEU A 366 13.52 -9.90 25.40
N PRO A 367 13.71 -8.66 24.94
CA PRO A 367 13.80 -7.48 25.82
C PRO A 367 12.61 -7.34 26.78
N GLU A 368 11.43 -7.84 26.38
CA GLU A 368 10.19 -7.81 27.15
C GLU A 368 10.10 -8.93 28.22
N TRP A 369 11.08 -9.83 28.31
CA TRP A 369 11.00 -11.04 29.14
C TRP A 369 10.65 -10.77 30.60
N GLU A 370 11.24 -9.77 31.25
CA GLU A 370 10.92 -9.51 32.66
C GLU A 370 9.44 -9.12 32.87
N SER A 371 8.84 -8.41 31.91
CA SER A 371 7.39 -8.14 31.93
C SER A 371 6.58 -9.41 31.72
N LEU A 372 6.96 -10.25 30.75
CA LEU A 372 6.30 -11.53 30.45
C LEU A 372 6.36 -12.51 31.62
N LYS A 373 7.53 -12.62 32.25
CA LYS A 373 7.76 -13.42 33.45
C LYS A 373 6.91 -12.96 34.62
N ASN A 374 6.76 -11.65 34.83
CA ASN A 374 5.89 -11.10 35.85
C ASN A 374 4.41 -11.37 35.57
N ALA A 375 4.04 -11.49 34.29
CA ALA A 375 2.72 -11.94 33.85
C ALA A 375 2.52 -13.48 33.93
N GLY A 376 3.55 -14.23 34.35
CA GLY A 376 3.47 -15.68 34.55
C GLY A 376 3.60 -16.50 33.26
N ILE A 377 4.13 -15.92 32.19
CA ILE A 377 4.33 -16.63 30.91
C ILE A 377 5.40 -17.71 31.07
N ASP A 378 5.13 -18.90 30.50
CA ASP A 378 6.05 -20.03 30.47
C ASP A 378 7.30 -19.68 29.64
N PRO A 379 8.53 -19.79 30.20
CA PRO A 379 9.76 -19.51 29.47
C PRO A 379 9.99 -20.37 28.21
N ASP A 380 9.40 -21.57 28.17
CA ASP A 380 9.54 -22.49 27.02
C ASP A 380 8.40 -22.36 26.00
N ALA A 381 7.41 -21.48 26.26
CA ALA A 381 6.39 -21.16 25.26
C ALA A 381 7.02 -20.50 24.03
N ARG A 382 6.40 -20.69 22.86
CA ARG A 382 6.81 -20.07 21.58
C ARG A 382 5.82 -19.03 21.08
N PHE A 383 4.91 -18.60 21.96
CA PHE A 383 3.85 -17.67 21.63
C PHE A 383 3.47 -16.89 22.89
N VAL A 384 2.94 -15.69 22.69
CA VAL A 384 2.37 -14.84 23.73
C VAL A 384 1.11 -14.23 23.14
N GLU A 385 -0.03 -14.53 23.77
CA GLU A 385 -1.30 -13.87 23.47
C GLU A 385 -1.25 -12.39 23.83
N PHE A 386 -2.09 -11.60 23.16
CA PHE A 386 -2.07 -10.17 23.38
C PHE A 386 -2.49 -9.83 24.81
N ASP A 387 -1.65 -9.04 25.47
CA ASP A 387 -1.95 -8.38 26.75
C ASP A 387 -1.99 -6.86 26.54
N PRO A 388 -3.14 -6.19 26.78
CA PRO A 388 -3.25 -4.73 26.71
C PRO A 388 -2.26 -3.94 27.58
N ALA A 389 -1.64 -4.58 28.58
CA ALA A 389 -0.62 -3.98 29.44
C ALA A 389 0.78 -3.97 28.81
N THR A 390 1.09 -4.95 27.95
CA THR A 390 2.40 -5.05 27.28
C THR A 390 2.35 -4.59 25.82
N ASN A 391 1.15 -4.58 25.21
CA ASN A 391 0.91 -4.34 23.78
C ASN A 391 1.78 -5.25 22.87
N LEU A 392 2.14 -6.43 23.36
CA LEU A 392 3.01 -7.39 22.66
C LEU A 392 2.21 -8.59 22.17
N ILE A 393 2.52 -9.03 20.96
CA ILE A 393 2.13 -10.33 20.42
C ILE A 393 3.40 -11.07 20.07
N VAL A 394 3.50 -12.36 20.40
CA VAL A 394 4.60 -13.21 19.93
C VAL A 394 4.02 -14.45 19.24
N VAL A 395 4.52 -14.74 18.05
CA VAL A 395 4.16 -15.95 17.28
C VAL A 395 5.42 -16.75 16.94
N ASP A 396 5.28 -18.07 16.83
CA ASP A 396 6.35 -18.93 16.34
C ASP A 396 6.47 -18.80 14.83
N GLY A 397 7.61 -18.29 14.34
CA GLY A 397 7.86 -18.16 12.90
C GLY A 397 7.71 -19.47 12.13
N ALA A 398 8.01 -20.62 12.76
CA ALA A 398 7.89 -21.93 12.13
C ALA A 398 6.44 -22.39 11.88
N GLU A 399 5.46 -21.74 12.50
CA GLU A 399 4.03 -22.03 12.35
C GLU A 399 3.35 -21.04 11.38
N VAL A 400 3.95 -19.87 11.12
CA VAL A 400 3.41 -18.85 10.19
C VAL A 400 3.26 -19.42 8.78
N THR A 401 4.27 -20.17 8.32
CA THR A 401 4.38 -20.69 6.95
C THR A 401 3.67 -22.03 6.74
N ARG A 402 2.99 -22.56 7.77
CA ARG A 402 2.35 -23.89 7.70
C ARG A 402 0.95 -23.82 7.12
N THR A 403 0.58 -24.88 6.43
CA THR A 403 -0.78 -25.10 5.93
C THR A 403 -1.69 -25.63 7.02
N SER A 404 -3.01 -25.56 6.81
CA SER A 404 -4.04 -26.05 7.74
C SER A 404 -3.88 -27.53 8.14
N ASP A 405 -3.26 -28.36 7.30
CA ASP A 405 -2.99 -29.78 7.58
C ASP A 405 -1.81 -30.00 8.55
N THR A 406 -0.93 -29.02 8.70
CA THR A 406 0.34 -29.15 9.43
C THR A 406 0.51 -28.12 10.55
N VAL A 407 -0.37 -27.13 10.62
CA VAL A 407 -0.37 -26.11 11.67
C VAL A 407 -0.84 -26.70 12.99
N ASN A 408 -0.08 -26.42 14.05
CA ASN A 408 -0.41 -26.87 15.39
C ASN A 408 -1.54 -26.01 16.00
N ARG A 409 -2.21 -26.54 17.04
CA ARG A 409 -3.24 -25.83 17.85
C ARG A 409 -4.51 -25.43 17.06
N LEU A 410 -4.92 -24.16 17.14
CA LEU A 410 -6.16 -23.65 16.57
C LEU A 410 -6.10 -23.52 15.04
N GLY A 411 -4.93 -23.21 14.49
CA GLY A 411 -4.78 -22.76 13.10
C GLY A 411 -3.59 -21.82 12.93
N ASN A 412 -3.58 -21.02 11.86
CA ASN A 412 -2.54 -20.03 11.61
C ASN A 412 -2.35 -19.08 12.82
N PRO A 413 -1.14 -18.99 13.39
CA PRO A 413 -0.92 -18.27 14.65
C PRO A 413 -1.10 -16.76 14.52
N VAL A 414 -0.82 -16.17 13.36
CA VAL A 414 -0.97 -14.73 13.14
C VAL A 414 -2.46 -14.36 13.14
N ILE A 415 -3.30 -15.12 12.43
CA ILE A 415 -4.75 -14.88 12.42
C ILE A 415 -5.33 -15.03 13.83
N ALA A 416 -4.96 -16.10 14.54
CA ALA A 416 -5.43 -16.35 15.90
C ALA A 416 -5.05 -15.19 16.84
N SER A 417 -3.76 -14.85 16.92
CA SER A 417 -3.27 -13.82 17.84
C SER A 417 -3.77 -12.42 17.50
N MET A 418 -3.89 -12.06 16.21
CA MET A 418 -4.46 -10.77 15.83
C MET A 418 -5.96 -10.70 16.13
N THR A 419 -6.68 -11.83 16.02
CA THR A 419 -8.10 -11.92 16.37
C THR A 419 -8.32 -11.72 17.87
N ASP A 420 -7.55 -12.44 18.68
CA ASP A 420 -7.54 -12.27 20.13
C ASP A 420 -7.22 -10.82 20.52
N ALA A 421 -6.17 -10.25 19.93
CA ALA A 421 -5.74 -8.89 20.21
C ALA A 421 -6.83 -7.86 19.94
N PHE A 422 -7.43 -7.88 18.74
CA PHE A 422 -8.49 -6.92 18.46
C PHE A 422 -9.74 -7.18 19.28
N PHE A 423 -10.08 -8.44 19.59
CA PHE A 423 -11.26 -8.75 20.41
C PHE A 423 -11.08 -8.15 21.81
N LYS A 424 -9.96 -8.43 22.49
CA LYS A 424 -9.62 -7.85 23.80
C LYS A 424 -9.65 -6.32 23.81
N LEU A 425 -9.25 -5.68 22.71
CA LEU A 425 -9.29 -4.22 22.61
C LEU A 425 -10.66 -3.65 22.27
N THR A 426 -11.53 -4.39 21.58
CA THR A 426 -12.78 -3.88 21.00
C THR A 426 -14.02 -4.28 21.78
N ALA A 427 -14.05 -5.50 22.33
CA ALA A 427 -15.26 -6.17 22.81
C ALA A 427 -15.91 -5.49 24.01
N ASP A 428 -15.19 -4.67 24.76
CA ASP A 428 -15.71 -3.91 25.91
C ASP A 428 -15.55 -2.39 25.72
N ARG A 429 -15.24 -1.91 24.51
CA ARG A 429 -15.21 -0.45 24.26
C ARG A 429 -16.59 0.14 24.53
N GLU A 430 -16.60 1.32 25.13
CA GLU A 430 -17.83 2.07 25.31
C GLU A 430 -18.44 2.46 23.96
N ILE A 431 -19.77 2.43 23.90
CA ILE A 431 -20.52 2.88 22.72
C ILE A 431 -20.26 4.37 22.56
N ASP A 432 -19.74 4.75 21.39
CA ASP A 432 -19.63 6.15 21.01
C ASP A 432 -20.99 6.57 20.42
N PRO A 433 -21.79 7.40 21.13
CA PRO A 433 -23.10 7.82 20.65
C PRO A 433 -23.01 8.70 19.40
N ASN A 434 -21.83 9.25 19.12
CA ASN A 434 -21.60 10.12 17.98
C ASN A 434 -21.01 9.39 16.79
N TRP A 435 -20.65 8.10 16.88
CA TRP A 435 -19.92 7.38 15.82
C TRP A 435 -20.49 7.61 14.41
N GLU A 436 -21.80 7.43 14.26
CA GLU A 436 -22.55 7.60 12.99
C GLU A 436 -22.78 9.07 12.59
N ASN A 437 -22.54 10.01 13.51
CA ASN A 437 -22.82 11.44 13.36
C ASN A 437 -21.55 12.31 13.32
N ARG A 438 -20.35 11.70 13.23
CA ARG A 438 -19.07 12.43 13.21
C ARG A 438 -18.83 13.27 11.95
N GLY A 439 -19.62 13.08 10.90
CA GLY A 439 -19.56 13.91 9.69
C GLY A 439 -18.16 13.96 9.08
N GLN A 440 -17.56 15.15 9.00
CA GLN A 440 -16.23 15.36 8.41
C GLN A 440 -15.06 14.88 9.29
N GLU A 441 -15.32 14.47 10.53
CA GLU A 441 -14.28 13.95 11.44
C GLU A 441 -14.05 12.44 11.29
N VAL A 442 -14.81 11.77 10.41
CA VAL A 442 -14.66 10.33 10.14
C VAL A 442 -13.41 10.09 9.30
N GLN A 443 -12.57 9.13 9.72
CA GLN A 443 -11.44 8.69 8.92
C GLN A 443 -11.91 7.75 7.80
N GLN A 444 -11.20 7.72 6.66
CA GLN A 444 -11.60 6.92 5.49
C GLN A 444 -11.77 5.43 5.82
N TYR A 445 -10.93 4.88 6.70
CA TYR A 445 -10.99 3.48 7.11
C TYR A 445 -12.18 3.16 8.04
N GLU A 446 -12.89 4.16 8.53
CA GLU A 446 -14.08 4.00 9.39
C GLU A 446 -15.40 4.14 8.61
N LEU A 447 -15.33 4.41 7.30
CA LEU A 447 -16.51 4.51 6.44
C LEU A 447 -17.09 3.12 6.14
N ASN A 448 -18.41 3.03 6.12
CA ASN A 448 -19.16 1.82 5.73
C ASN A 448 -18.88 0.57 6.60
N VAL A 449 -18.40 0.75 7.83
CA VAL A 449 -18.16 -0.33 8.79
C VAL A 449 -18.87 -0.07 10.11
N THR A 450 -19.31 -1.14 10.76
CA THR A 450 -19.82 -1.07 12.13
C THR A 450 -18.66 -1.05 13.11
N ARG A 451 -18.62 -0.04 13.96
CA ARG A 451 -17.63 0.04 15.04
C ARG A 451 -17.75 -1.18 15.96
N LEU A 452 -16.61 -1.81 16.26
CA LEU A 452 -16.57 -2.85 17.29
C LEU A 452 -16.53 -2.20 18.67
N ASP A 453 -17.56 -2.49 19.47
CA ASP A 453 -17.73 -2.03 20.84
C ASP A 453 -18.46 -3.08 21.69
N LYS A 454 -18.88 -2.71 22.91
CA LYS A 454 -19.56 -3.64 23.83
C LYS A 454 -20.76 -4.39 23.24
N ARG A 455 -21.44 -3.84 22.22
CA ARG A 455 -22.52 -4.54 21.50
C ARG A 455 -22.00 -5.75 20.74
N PHE A 456 -20.84 -5.61 20.10
CA PHE A 456 -20.15 -6.71 19.42
C PHE A 456 -19.68 -7.77 20.43
N GLY A 457 -19.07 -7.35 21.54
CA GLY A 457 -18.68 -8.28 22.61
C GLY A 457 -19.88 -9.06 23.18
N GLU A 458 -21.01 -8.38 23.43
CA GLU A 458 -22.26 -9.03 23.82
C GLU A 458 -22.80 -10.01 22.77
N LYS A 459 -22.69 -9.68 21.48
CA LYS A 459 -23.10 -10.57 20.38
C LYS A 459 -22.29 -11.87 20.40
N VAL A 460 -20.96 -11.79 20.56
CA VAL A 460 -20.08 -12.96 20.67
C VAL A 460 -20.38 -13.77 21.93
N ARG A 461 -20.52 -13.11 23.09
CA ARG A 461 -20.91 -13.74 24.37
C ARG A 461 -22.20 -14.55 24.26
N ASN A 462 -23.22 -13.96 23.65
CA ASN A 462 -24.51 -14.62 23.49
C ASN A 462 -24.44 -15.81 22.52
N ALA A 463 -23.67 -15.68 21.43
CA ALA A 463 -23.46 -16.77 20.49
C ALA A 463 -22.69 -17.95 21.11
N LEU A 464 -21.62 -17.69 21.87
CA LEU A 464 -20.90 -18.73 22.60
C LEU A 464 -21.84 -19.47 23.58
N LYS A 465 -22.66 -18.73 24.31
CA LYS A 465 -23.63 -19.33 25.23
C LYS A 465 -24.64 -20.24 24.51
N ALA A 466 -25.16 -19.81 23.35
CA ALA A 466 -26.06 -20.62 22.54
C ALA A 466 -25.34 -21.86 21.97
N SER A 467 -24.14 -21.68 21.42
CA SER A 467 -23.29 -22.75 20.88
C SER A 467 -23.03 -23.85 21.93
N ARG A 468 -22.71 -23.46 23.17
CA ARG A 468 -22.57 -24.38 24.32
C ARG A 468 -23.87 -25.08 24.70
N GLN A 469 -25.02 -24.41 24.60
CA GLN A 469 -26.33 -25.04 24.87
C GLN A 469 -26.68 -26.11 23.85
N ASP A 470 -26.26 -25.92 22.60
CA ASP A 470 -26.49 -26.86 21.50
C ASP A 470 -25.43 -27.99 21.45
N GLY A 471 -24.45 -27.99 22.35
CA GLY A 471 -23.35 -28.97 22.39
C GLY A 471 -22.37 -28.85 21.22
N LEU A 472 -22.34 -27.68 20.55
CA LEU A 472 -21.37 -27.40 19.51
C LEU A 472 -19.99 -27.20 20.13
N TRP A 473 -18.96 -27.62 19.38
CA TRP A 473 -17.55 -27.56 19.77
C TRP A 473 -17.18 -28.37 21.01
N ASP A 474 -18.07 -29.23 21.50
CA ASP A 474 -17.77 -30.17 22.58
C ASP A 474 -16.48 -30.96 22.26
N GLY A 475 -15.59 -31.10 23.25
CA GLY A 475 -14.35 -31.85 23.09
C GLY A 475 -13.24 -31.13 22.30
N VAL A 476 -13.45 -29.88 21.88
CA VAL A 476 -12.38 -29.00 21.38
C VAL A 476 -11.64 -28.39 22.58
N PRO A 477 -10.39 -28.78 22.87
CA PRO A 477 -9.75 -28.45 24.16
C PRO A 477 -9.42 -26.97 24.38
N ILE A 478 -9.37 -26.17 23.30
CA ILE A 478 -8.85 -24.79 23.30
C ILE A 478 -9.99 -23.77 23.35
N LEU A 479 -11.26 -24.19 23.46
CA LEU A 479 -12.41 -23.28 23.41
C LEU A 479 -12.84 -22.85 24.82
N GLU A 480 -12.08 -21.98 25.47
CA GLU A 480 -12.30 -21.62 26.87
C GLU A 480 -13.23 -20.41 27.05
N ASP A 481 -13.07 -19.39 26.20
CA ASP A 481 -13.77 -18.11 26.33
C ASP A 481 -14.32 -17.53 24.99
N GLU A 482 -14.81 -16.30 25.03
CA GLU A 482 -15.34 -15.60 23.86
C GLU A 482 -14.29 -15.27 22.80
N SER A 483 -13.04 -15.01 23.23
CA SER A 483 -11.92 -14.73 22.34
C SER A 483 -11.58 -15.98 21.55
N ASP A 484 -11.44 -17.13 22.21
CA ASP A 484 -11.18 -18.43 21.58
C ASP A 484 -12.30 -18.81 20.60
N TYR A 485 -13.55 -18.53 20.98
CA TYR A 485 -14.73 -18.79 20.15
C TYR A 485 -14.70 -17.98 18.87
N LEU A 486 -14.40 -16.68 18.98
CA LEU A 486 -14.24 -15.84 17.82
C LEU A 486 -13.04 -16.28 16.97
N CYS A 487 -11.88 -16.56 17.59
CA CYS A 487 -10.67 -17.01 16.90
C CYS A 487 -10.94 -18.26 16.05
N THR A 488 -11.63 -19.25 16.61
CA THR A 488 -12.00 -20.49 15.88
C THR A 488 -12.85 -20.18 14.65
N GLY A 489 -13.81 -19.26 14.78
CA GLY A 489 -14.64 -18.81 13.67
C GLY A 489 -13.85 -18.07 12.60
N VAL A 490 -12.99 -17.12 12.99
CA VAL A 490 -12.15 -16.35 12.05
C VAL A 490 -11.18 -17.28 11.31
N LEU A 491 -10.50 -18.19 12.02
CA LEU A 491 -9.60 -19.16 11.40
C LEU A 491 -10.31 -20.03 10.37
N ALA A 492 -11.48 -20.59 10.69
CA ALA A 492 -12.26 -21.36 9.73
C ALA A 492 -12.72 -20.49 8.56
N TYR A 493 -13.13 -19.24 8.80
CA TYR A 493 -13.57 -18.31 7.75
C TYR A 493 -12.48 -17.98 6.73
N PHE A 494 -11.21 -18.01 7.13
CA PHE A 494 -10.04 -17.79 6.29
C PHE A 494 -9.39 -19.09 5.77
N ASP A 495 -10.03 -20.26 5.96
CA ASP A 495 -9.50 -21.59 5.64
C ASP A 495 -8.14 -21.88 6.32
N ALA A 496 -7.95 -21.28 7.50
CA ALA A 496 -6.70 -21.26 8.26
C ALA A 496 -6.77 -22.07 9.57
N ALA A 497 -7.89 -22.72 9.87
CA ALA A 497 -8.05 -23.54 11.06
C ALA A 497 -7.34 -24.91 10.91
N SER A 498 -6.85 -25.46 12.03
CA SER A 498 -6.16 -26.75 12.03
C SER A 498 -7.13 -27.89 11.66
N ALA A 499 -6.68 -28.78 10.77
CA ALA A 499 -7.44 -29.97 10.39
C ALA A 499 -7.64 -30.98 11.54
N THR A 500 -6.93 -30.83 12.66
CA THR A 500 -7.07 -31.70 13.83
C THR A 500 -8.20 -31.30 14.78
N LEU A 501 -8.80 -30.13 14.59
CA LEU A 501 -9.93 -29.66 15.41
C LEU A 501 -11.23 -30.29 14.92
N ILE A 502 -11.54 -31.46 15.48
CA ILE A 502 -12.76 -32.20 15.19
C ILE A 502 -13.66 -32.16 16.44
N PRO A 503 -14.76 -31.38 16.42
CA PRO A 503 -15.73 -31.41 17.48
C PRO A 503 -16.27 -32.82 17.72
N LYS A 504 -16.52 -33.15 18.99
CA LYS A 504 -17.09 -34.43 19.39
C LYS A 504 -18.42 -34.68 18.67
N GLY A 505 -18.54 -35.84 18.04
CA GLY A 505 -19.72 -36.20 17.25
C GLY A 505 -19.67 -35.72 15.79
N SER A 506 -18.66 -34.94 15.39
CA SER A 506 -18.36 -34.66 13.99
C SER A 506 -17.42 -35.72 13.42
N SER A 507 -17.58 -36.02 12.12
CA SER A 507 -16.65 -36.86 11.35
C SER A 507 -15.63 -36.05 10.54
N LYS A 508 -15.76 -34.72 10.54
CA LYS A 508 -14.93 -33.80 9.77
C LYS A 508 -14.54 -32.58 10.63
N PRO A 509 -13.35 -32.00 10.41
CA PRO A 509 -12.98 -30.75 11.05
C PRO A 509 -13.84 -29.59 10.54
N VAL A 510 -13.99 -28.56 11.37
CA VAL A 510 -14.64 -27.30 11.01
C VAL A 510 -13.55 -26.29 10.67
N ASN A 511 -12.82 -26.54 9.59
CA ASN A 511 -11.57 -25.84 9.27
C ASN A 511 -11.63 -24.90 8.06
N ASN A 512 -12.80 -24.76 7.45
CA ASN A 512 -13.03 -23.88 6.31
C ASN A 512 -14.38 -23.17 6.44
N ARG A 513 -14.55 -22.11 5.64
CA ARG A 513 -15.71 -21.20 5.74
C ARG A 513 -17.04 -21.94 5.56
N GLN A 514 -17.10 -22.87 4.61
CA GLN A 514 -18.32 -23.61 4.31
C GLN A 514 -18.67 -24.59 5.43
N ALA A 515 -17.67 -25.24 6.02
CA ALA A 515 -17.86 -26.11 7.18
C ALA A 515 -18.36 -25.31 8.38
N LEU A 516 -17.80 -24.12 8.64
CA LEU A 516 -18.25 -23.23 9.70
C LEU A 516 -19.72 -22.84 9.50
N GLN A 517 -20.08 -22.40 8.30
CA GLN A 517 -21.46 -22.01 7.97
C GLN A 517 -22.48 -23.13 8.23
N GLN A 518 -22.10 -24.38 7.96
CA GLN A 518 -22.97 -25.54 8.17
C GLN A 518 -23.02 -25.98 9.64
N TYR A 519 -21.90 -25.86 10.36
CA TYR A 519 -21.76 -26.39 11.71
C TYR A 519 -22.22 -25.40 12.79
N ASP A 520 -21.74 -24.16 12.76
CA ASP A 520 -22.10 -23.08 13.68
C ASP A 520 -22.48 -21.83 12.87
N PRO A 521 -23.71 -21.78 12.32
CA PRO A 521 -24.15 -20.66 11.49
C PRO A 521 -24.17 -19.32 12.25
N ASN A 522 -24.34 -19.33 13.58
CA ASN A 522 -24.31 -18.11 14.37
C ASN A 522 -22.90 -17.50 14.42
N LEU A 523 -21.88 -18.34 14.66
CA LEU A 523 -20.49 -17.90 14.59
C LEU A 523 -20.11 -17.45 13.18
N TYR A 524 -20.55 -18.19 12.16
CA TYR A 524 -20.35 -17.81 10.77
C TYR A 524 -20.89 -16.40 10.48
N GLU A 525 -22.15 -16.12 10.84
CA GLU A 525 -22.77 -14.80 10.57
C GLU A 525 -22.06 -13.66 11.33
N ILE A 526 -21.61 -13.90 12.56
CA ILE A 526 -20.80 -12.94 13.30
C ILE A 526 -19.50 -12.63 12.57
N VAL A 527 -18.76 -13.66 12.14
CA VAL A 527 -17.48 -13.49 11.45
C VAL A 527 -17.66 -12.90 10.05
N HIS A 528 -18.72 -13.30 9.34
CA HIS A 528 -19.04 -12.79 8.02
C HIS A 528 -19.33 -11.28 8.04
N GLU A 529 -20.14 -10.82 9.01
CA GLU A 529 -20.39 -9.39 9.24
C GLU A 529 -19.12 -8.66 9.67
N LEU A 530 -18.38 -9.24 10.63
CA LEU A 530 -17.12 -8.69 11.14
C LEU A 530 -16.11 -8.44 10.02
N MET A 531 -15.91 -9.41 9.13
CA MET A 531 -14.84 -9.35 8.13
C MET A 531 -15.22 -8.54 6.88
N ALA A 532 -16.50 -8.22 6.67
CA ALA A 532 -16.99 -7.33 5.62
C ALA A 532 -16.62 -7.75 4.17
N TYR A 533 -16.51 -9.05 3.91
CA TYR A 533 -16.10 -9.62 2.61
C TYR A 533 -17.22 -9.70 1.56
N GLN A 534 -18.49 -9.51 1.95
CA GLN A 534 -19.60 -9.70 1.02
C GLN A 534 -19.44 -8.81 -0.23
N ASP A 535 -19.51 -9.43 -1.41
CA ASP A 535 -19.30 -8.80 -2.72
C ASP A 535 -17.89 -8.21 -2.93
N ARG A 536 -16.89 -8.65 -2.17
CA ARG A 536 -15.48 -8.23 -2.27
C ARG A 536 -14.55 -9.41 -2.57
N THR A 537 -13.28 -9.10 -2.83
CA THR A 537 -12.25 -10.10 -3.10
C THR A 537 -12.01 -10.97 -1.87
N ASP A 538 -11.90 -12.27 -2.10
CA ASP A 538 -11.82 -13.27 -1.04
C ASP A 538 -10.37 -13.66 -0.75
N TRP A 539 -9.88 -13.33 0.45
CA TRP A 539 -8.47 -13.45 0.85
C TRP A 539 -8.21 -14.68 1.73
N ARG A 540 -8.90 -15.79 1.46
CA ARG A 540 -8.65 -17.05 2.18
C ARG A 540 -7.21 -17.51 1.97
N ILE A 541 -6.61 -18.11 3.00
CA ILE A 541 -5.30 -18.74 2.87
C ILE A 541 -5.49 -19.93 1.93
N THR A 542 -4.91 -19.84 0.73
CA THR A 542 -4.84 -20.94 -0.23
C THR A 542 -3.48 -21.62 -0.12
N GLU A 543 -3.39 -22.89 -0.55
CA GLU A 543 -2.12 -23.65 -0.63
C GLU A 543 -1.04 -22.96 -1.49
N GLN A 544 -1.35 -21.87 -2.20
CA GLN A 544 -0.42 -21.12 -3.04
C GLN A 544 0.34 -19.99 -2.31
N HIS A 545 -0.02 -19.65 -1.07
CA HIS A 545 0.74 -18.64 -0.29
C HIS A 545 2.03 -19.19 0.33
N SER A 546 2.31 -20.49 0.20
CA SER A 546 3.52 -21.14 0.71
C SER A 546 4.66 -21.24 -0.32
N GLY A 547 4.62 -20.46 -1.39
CA GLY A 547 5.72 -20.35 -2.33
C GLY A 547 5.40 -19.51 -3.55
N ASN A 548 5.84 -18.24 -3.52
CA ASN A 548 6.37 -17.52 -4.67
C ASN A 548 7.13 -16.29 -4.21
#